data_AF-A0A644X3I7-F1
#
_entry.id   AF-A0A644X3I7-F1
#
_cell.length_a   1.000
_cell.length_b   1.000
_cell.length_c   1.000
_cell.angle_alpha   90.00
_cell.angle_beta   90.00
_cell.angle_gamma   90.00
#
_symmetry.space_group_name_H-M   'P 1'
#
loop_
_entity.id
_entity.type
_entity.pdbx_description
1 polymer ?
#
loop_
_entity_poly.entity_id
_entity_poly.type
_entity_poly.pdbx_seq_one_letter_code
_entity_poly.pdbx_strand_id
1 'polypeptide(L)'
;MIREFEKSGNRLFKYRSFIPLVLYVFAALAIWLDKDEFIPYQEYWWSLICLGVSAIGMIIRAVAIGYAPRGTSGRNTGKQIADTINTTGLYSVVRHPLYLGNFLMWLGLIIYVGSWEFLIFAVFFFWIYYERIMFAEERFIGGKFGQEFEDWAARTPAFFPKCSGYVKTGRSFNWRSVMRREYHGFFATILSFAIINFIKHLFYTGEPTLDIEWMIGLGAGLLIYLLVRFVVKCTKWLEVKQKN
;
A
#
# COMPACT_ATOMS: atom_id res chain seq x y z
N MET A 1 8.26 8.64 26.74
CA MET A 1 7.26 8.70 25.65
C MET A 1 7.91 8.56 24.26
N ILE A 2 8.79 9.47 23.82
CA ILE A 2 9.41 9.44 22.48
C ILE A 2 10.13 8.11 22.15
N ARG A 3 10.98 7.62 23.06
CA ARG A 3 11.72 6.35 22.87
C ARG A 3 10.79 5.14 22.70
N GLU A 4 9.66 5.13 23.38
CA GLU A 4 8.66 4.04 23.26
C GLU A 4 7.91 4.12 21.92
N PHE A 5 7.56 5.32 21.46
CA PHE A 5 6.96 5.52 20.14
C PHE A 5 7.90 5.07 19.03
N GLU A 6 9.17 5.45 19.11
CA GLU A 6 10.20 5.04 18.15
C GLU A 6 10.42 3.52 18.15
N LYS A 7 10.55 2.90 19.34
CA LYS A 7 10.72 1.45 19.49
C LYS A 7 9.52 0.67 18.93
N SER A 8 8.30 1.09 19.28
CA SER A 8 7.07 0.46 18.80
C SER A 8 6.91 0.63 17.28
N GLY A 9 7.16 1.82 16.75
CA GLY A 9 7.16 2.10 15.32
C GLY A 9 8.17 1.26 14.54
N ASN A 10 9.39 1.12 15.03
CA ASN A 10 10.41 0.26 14.42
C ASN A 10 10.00 -1.22 14.41
N ARG A 11 9.36 -1.70 15.48
CA ARG A 11 8.81 -3.07 15.52
C ARG A 11 7.69 -3.24 14.49
N LEU A 12 6.76 -2.29 14.41
CA LEU A 12 5.66 -2.31 13.43
C LEU A 12 6.22 -2.25 11.99
N PHE A 13 7.21 -1.41 11.73
CA PHE A 13 7.89 -1.32 10.44
C PHE A 13 8.50 -2.67 10.02
N LYS A 14 9.10 -3.42 10.95
CA LYS A 14 9.69 -4.74 10.68
C LYS A 14 8.64 -5.78 10.28
N TYR A 15 7.49 -5.77 10.94
CA TYR A 15 6.41 -6.74 10.70
C TYR A 15 5.31 -6.23 9.77
N ARG A 16 5.55 -5.11 9.08
CA ARG A 16 4.51 -4.37 8.35
C ARG A 16 3.81 -5.12 7.23
N SER A 17 4.43 -6.20 6.75
CA SER A 17 3.85 -7.08 5.73
C SER A 17 2.91 -8.15 6.27
N PHE A 18 2.99 -8.45 7.58
CA PHE A 18 2.20 -9.51 8.22
C PHE A 18 1.05 -8.95 9.06
N ILE A 19 1.27 -7.79 9.70
CA ILE A 19 0.26 -7.17 10.59
C ILE A 19 -1.09 -6.98 9.89
N PRO A 20 -1.16 -6.47 8.63
CA PRO A 20 -2.45 -6.30 7.96
C PRO A 20 -3.19 -7.61 7.68
N LEU A 21 -2.54 -8.78 7.75
CA LEU A 21 -3.22 -10.07 7.53
C LEU A 21 -4.28 -10.36 8.60
N VAL A 22 -4.16 -9.76 9.79
CA VAL A 22 -5.20 -9.87 10.82
C VAL A 22 -6.54 -9.28 10.34
N LEU A 23 -6.50 -8.32 9.42
CA LEU A 23 -7.71 -7.71 8.87
C LEU A 23 -8.55 -8.69 8.06
N TYR A 24 -7.99 -9.78 7.49
CA TYR A 24 -8.83 -10.81 6.84
C TYR A 24 -9.66 -11.60 7.85
N VAL A 25 -9.13 -11.84 9.06
CA VAL A 25 -9.89 -12.51 10.12
C VAL A 25 -11.04 -11.62 10.57
N PHE A 26 -10.78 -10.34 10.80
CA PHE A 26 -11.82 -9.37 11.15
C PHE A 26 -12.80 -9.12 10.00
N ALA A 27 -12.35 -9.13 8.74
CA ALA A 27 -13.23 -9.03 7.58
C ALA A 27 -14.15 -10.25 7.47
N ALA A 28 -13.62 -11.47 7.65
CA ALA A 28 -14.41 -12.68 7.65
C ALA A 28 -15.44 -12.68 8.79
N LEU A 29 -15.05 -12.24 9.99
CA LEU A 29 -15.96 -12.07 11.12
C LEU A 29 -17.06 -11.05 10.80
N ALA A 30 -16.71 -9.90 10.22
CA ALA A 30 -17.69 -8.88 9.85
C ALA A 30 -18.69 -9.40 8.81
N ILE A 31 -18.20 -10.05 7.74
CA ILE A 31 -19.07 -10.66 6.71
C ILE A 31 -19.99 -11.72 7.33
N TRP A 32 -19.50 -12.50 8.29
CA TRP A 32 -20.31 -13.50 8.97
C TRP A 32 -21.38 -12.87 9.89
N LEU A 33 -21.05 -11.79 10.60
CA LEU A 33 -21.99 -11.06 11.46
C LEU A 33 -23.08 -10.37 10.63
N ASP A 34 -22.70 -9.77 9.51
CA ASP A 34 -23.60 -8.99 8.65
C ASP A 34 -24.26 -9.87 7.56
N LYS A 35 -24.16 -11.19 7.66
CA LYS A 35 -24.59 -12.14 6.62
C LYS A 35 -26.08 -12.04 6.27
N ASP A 36 -26.90 -11.61 7.23
CA ASP A 36 -28.35 -11.49 7.09
C ASP A 36 -28.78 -10.06 6.67
N GLU A 37 -27.85 -9.12 6.57
CA GLU A 37 -28.10 -7.78 6.08
C GLU A 37 -28.05 -7.71 4.55
N PHE A 38 -28.90 -6.87 3.96
CA PHE A 38 -28.88 -6.63 2.52
C PHE A 38 -27.67 -5.76 2.16
N ILE A 39 -26.55 -6.40 1.83
CA ILE A 39 -25.35 -5.75 1.31
C ILE A 39 -25.30 -5.98 -0.21
N PRO A 40 -25.06 -4.96 -1.05
CA PRO A 40 -24.86 -5.12 -2.49
C PRO A 40 -23.53 -5.83 -2.77
N TYR A 41 -23.46 -7.14 -2.50
CA TYR A 41 -22.24 -7.94 -2.62
C TYR A 41 -22.04 -8.51 -4.03
N GLN A 42 -23.10 -8.58 -4.85
CA GLN A 42 -23.05 -9.07 -6.24
C GLN A 42 -23.06 -7.97 -7.30
N GLU A 43 -23.08 -6.69 -6.93
CA GLU A 43 -23.05 -5.64 -7.95
C GLU A 43 -21.65 -5.47 -8.53
N TYR A 44 -21.51 -5.88 -9.78
CA TYR A 44 -20.27 -5.76 -10.56
C TYR A 44 -19.69 -4.32 -10.51
N TRP A 45 -20.54 -3.30 -10.64
CA TRP A 45 -20.11 -1.89 -10.58
C TRP A 45 -19.52 -1.50 -9.22
N TRP A 46 -20.08 -2.01 -8.11
CA TRP A 46 -19.53 -1.77 -6.79
C TRP A 46 -18.12 -2.37 -6.64
N SER A 47 -17.94 -3.59 -7.15
CA SER A 47 -16.63 -4.25 -7.20
C SER A 47 -15.60 -3.42 -7.98
N LEU A 48 -16.00 -2.85 -9.13
CA LEU A 48 -15.16 -1.97 -9.93
C LEU A 48 -14.78 -0.67 -9.21
N ILE A 49 -15.72 -0.05 -8.48
CA ILE A 49 -15.44 1.16 -7.69
C ILE A 49 -14.39 0.85 -6.62
N CYS A 50 -14.59 -0.22 -5.85
CA CYS A 50 -13.68 -0.64 -4.79
C CYS A 50 -12.28 -0.99 -5.33
N LEU A 51 -12.22 -1.70 -6.45
CA LEU A 51 -10.98 -2.00 -7.15
C LEU A 51 -10.32 -0.71 -7.69
N GLY A 52 -11.12 0.24 -8.18
CA GLY A 52 -10.68 1.55 -8.65
C GLY A 52 -10.00 2.36 -7.54
N VAL A 53 -10.57 2.40 -6.33
CA VAL A 53 -9.92 3.02 -5.15
C VAL A 53 -8.56 2.37 -4.89
N SER A 54 -8.49 1.04 -4.96
CA SER A 54 -7.23 0.32 -4.76
C SER A 54 -6.20 0.61 -5.86
N ALA A 55 -6.67 0.71 -7.10
CA ALA A 55 -5.85 1.04 -8.26
C ALA A 55 -5.26 2.45 -8.16
N ILE A 56 -6.02 3.44 -7.67
CA ILE A 56 -5.50 4.79 -7.39
C ILE A 56 -4.35 4.72 -6.39
N GLY A 57 -4.51 3.96 -5.30
CA GLY A 57 -3.43 3.73 -4.33
C GLY A 57 -2.18 3.13 -4.96
N MET A 58 -2.35 2.15 -5.82
CA MET A 58 -1.26 1.52 -6.56
C MET A 58 -0.56 2.49 -7.53
N ILE A 59 -1.31 3.36 -8.20
CA ILE A 59 -0.77 4.41 -9.07
C ILE A 59 0.06 5.41 -8.25
N ILE A 60 -0.42 5.87 -7.09
CA ILE A 60 0.34 6.76 -6.20
C ILE A 60 1.67 6.11 -5.82
N ARG A 61 1.67 4.82 -5.46
CA ARG A 61 2.90 4.09 -5.15
C ARG A 61 3.83 3.98 -6.35
N ALA A 62 3.29 3.64 -7.51
CA ALA A 62 4.06 3.53 -8.76
C ALA A 62 4.72 4.87 -9.11
N VAL A 63 3.99 5.99 -8.98
CA VAL A 63 4.54 7.33 -9.21
C VAL A 63 5.61 7.69 -8.19
N ALA A 64 5.36 7.44 -6.90
CA ALA A 64 6.34 7.71 -5.84
C ALA A 64 7.64 6.92 -6.06
N ILE A 65 7.54 5.66 -6.47
CA ILE A 65 8.68 4.77 -6.73
C ILE A 65 9.39 5.12 -8.04
N GLY A 66 8.63 5.47 -9.07
CA GLY A 66 9.15 5.81 -10.39
C GLY A 66 10.07 7.02 -10.36
N TYR A 67 9.80 7.99 -9.47
CA TYR A 67 10.63 9.19 -9.29
C TYR A 67 11.56 9.15 -8.06
N ALA A 68 11.43 8.13 -7.19
CA ALA A 68 12.29 8.00 -6.03
C ALA A 68 13.77 7.80 -6.44
N PRO A 69 14.72 8.47 -5.77
CA PRO A 69 16.13 8.15 -5.92
C PRO A 69 16.43 6.71 -5.50
N ARG A 70 17.52 6.18 -6.04
CA ARG A 70 18.13 4.93 -5.54
C ARG A 70 18.45 5.06 -4.05
N GLY A 71 18.42 3.94 -3.33
CA GLY A 71 18.76 3.94 -1.91
C GLY A 71 17.69 4.56 -1.01
N THR A 72 16.54 4.91 -1.56
CA THR A 72 15.36 5.37 -0.80
C THR A 72 14.17 4.52 -1.18
N SER A 73 13.08 4.68 -0.43
CA SER A 73 11.80 4.22 -0.98
C SER A 73 11.56 2.73 -0.85
N GLY A 74 12.53 1.96 -0.33
CA GLY A 74 12.70 0.53 -0.57
C GLY A 74 11.69 -0.38 0.14
N ARG A 75 11.80 -1.70 -0.11
CA ARG A 75 10.98 -2.74 0.56
C ARG A 75 11.67 -3.35 1.78
N ASN A 76 12.73 -2.71 2.28
CA ASN A 76 13.50 -3.20 3.42
C ASN A 76 12.67 -3.13 4.70
N THR A 77 12.55 -4.25 5.41
CA THR A 77 11.81 -4.35 6.68
C THR A 77 12.74 -4.47 7.89
N GLY A 78 13.92 -5.08 7.72
CA GLY A 78 14.86 -5.28 8.83
C GLY A 78 15.55 -4.00 9.32
N LYS A 79 15.73 -3.02 8.44
CA LYS A 79 16.27 -1.69 8.78
C LYS A 79 15.73 -0.63 7.83
N GLN A 80 15.63 0.59 8.33
CA GLN A 80 15.33 1.76 7.51
C GLN A 80 16.57 2.17 6.70
N ILE A 81 16.35 2.60 5.46
CA ILE A 81 17.40 2.99 4.52
C ILE A 81 16.93 4.24 3.79
N ALA A 82 17.74 5.29 3.83
CA ALA A 82 17.51 6.53 3.11
C ALA A 82 18.87 7.14 2.75
N ASP A 83 19.35 6.93 1.53
CA ASP A 83 20.64 7.51 1.08
C ASP A 83 20.55 9.02 0.86
N THR A 84 19.37 9.51 0.47
CA THR A 84 19.05 10.93 0.33
C THR A 84 17.65 11.21 0.89
N ILE A 85 17.36 12.46 1.21
CA ILE A 85 15.99 12.90 1.49
C ILE A 85 15.21 13.11 0.18
N ASN A 86 13.92 12.73 0.19
CA ASN A 86 13.03 12.92 -0.96
C ASN A 86 12.16 14.14 -0.71
N THR A 87 12.30 15.18 -1.53
CA THR A 87 11.61 16.47 -1.31
C THR A 87 10.86 16.99 -2.54
N THR A 88 10.91 16.28 -3.68
CA THR A 88 10.27 16.65 -4.95
C THR A 88 9.28 15.58 -5.43
N GLY A 89 8.46 15.91 -6.43
CA GLY A 89 7.37 15.04 -6.90
C GLY A 89 6.34 14.83 -5.80
N LEU A 90 5.84 13.61 -5.62
CA LEU A 90 4.85 13.33 -4.56
C LEU A 90 5.35 13.65 -3.15
N TYR A 91 6.65 13.56 -2.90
CA TYR A 91 7.24 13.91 -1.60
C TYR A 91 7.24 15.43 -1.31
N SER A 92 6.93 16.28 -2.28
CA SER A 92 6.69 17.72 -2.02
C SER A 92 5.28 18.01 -1.52
N VAL A 93 4.34 17.10 -1.81
CA VAL A 93 2.90 17.23 -1.55
C VAL A 93 2.50 16.52 -0.25
N VAL A 94 3.16 15.41 0.07
CA VAL A 94 2.93 14.59 1.26
C VAL A 94 4.21 13.87 1.65
N ARG A 95 4.53 13.75 2.94
CA ARG A 95 5.79 13.12 3.40
C ARG A 95 5.81 11.61 3.21
N HIS A 96 4.65 10.96 3.33
CA HIS A 96 4.51 9.50 3.27
C HIS A 96 3.65 9.00 2.09
N PRO A 97 3.98 9.31 0.83
CA PRO A 97 3.15 8.96 -0.33
C PRO A 97 2.98 7.45 -0.53
N LEU A 98 3.96 6.63 -0.12
CA LEU A 98 3.83 5.18 -0.17
C LEU A 98 2.80 4.63 0.81
N TYR A 99 2.64 5.28 1.96
CA TYR A 99 1.66 4.91 2.98
C TYR A 99 0.29 5.44 2.64
N LEU A 100 0.19 6.62 2.03
CA LEU A 100 -1.05 7.07 1.39
C LEU A 100 -1.51 6.09 0.29
N GLY A 101 -0.60 5.65 -0.57
CA GLY A 101 -0.93 4.67 -1.59
C GLY A 101 -1.35 3.31 -1.00
N ASN A 102 -0.66 2.83 0.03
CA ASN A 102 -1.09 1.63 0.77
C ASN A 102 -2.48 1.81 1.40
N PHE A 103 -2.75 2.98 1.98
CA PHE A 103 -4.05 3.27 2.58
C PHE A 103 -5.17 3.10 1.57
N LEU A 104 -5.05 3.71 0.39
CA LEU A 104 -6.08 3.59 -0.64
C LEU A 104 -6.20 2.15 -1.19
N MET A 105 -5.09 1.42 -1.32
CA MET A 105 -5.12 -0.02 -1.65
C MET A 105 -5.91 -0.84 -0.64
N TRP A 106 -5.73 -0.60 0.65
CA TRP A 106 -6.49 -1.29 1.69
C TRP A 106 -7.92 -0.76 1.80
N LEU A 107 -8.13 0.55 1.65
CA LEU A 107 -9.44 1.18 1.75
C LEU A 107 -10.41 0.63 0.72
N GLY A 108 -9.97 0.45 -0.53
CA GLY A 108 -10.81 -0.19 -1.54
C GLY A 108 -11.23 -1.61 -1.15
N LEU A 109 -10.31 -2.42 -0.62
CA LEU A 109 -10.62 -3.76 -0.11
C LEU A 109 -11.55 -3.73 1.12
N ILE A 110 -11.34 -2.77 2.03
CA ILE A 110 -12.15 -2.62 3.25
C ILE A 110 -13.57 -2.21 2.91
N ILE A 111 -13.75 -1.24 2.00
CA ILE A 111 -15.07 -0.87 1.47
C ILE A 111 -15.69 -2.06 0.74
N TYR A 112 -14.88 -2.85 0.03
CA TYR A 112 -15.36 -4.06 -0.62
C TYR A 112 -15.92 -5.09 0.36
N VAL A 113 -15.49 -5.14 1.63
CA VAL A 113 -16.11 -6.02 2.64
C VAL A 113 -17.59 -5.69 2.82
N GLY A 114 -17.96 -4.41 2.76
CA GLY A 114 -19.36 -3.95 2.80
C GLY A 114 -19.91 -3.72 4.21
N SER A 115 -19.07 -3.77 5.24
CA SER A 115 -19.47 -3.58 6.65
C SER A 115 -18.97 -2.21 7.17
N TRP A 116 -19.88 -1.40 7.73
CA TRP A 116 -19.56 -0.03 8.16
C TRP A 116 -18.74 -0.02 9.46
N GLU A 117 -19.06 -0.92 10.38
CA GLU A 117 -18.36 -1.20 11.62
C GLU A 117 -16.93 -1.61 11.33
N PHE A 118 -16.76 -2.56 10.40
CA PHE A 118 -15.44 -2.98 9.95
C PHE A 118 -14.66 -1.85 9.29
N LEU A 119 -15.30 -1.02 8.47
CA LEU A 119 -14.67 0.14 7.84
C LEU A 119 -14.11 1.10 8.89
N ILE A 120 -14.92 1.50 9.87
CA ILE A 120 -14.49 2.40 10.96
C ILE A 120 -13.35 1.78 11.74
N PHE A 121 -13.49 0.51 12.14
CA PHE A 121 -12.45 -0.22 12.86
C PHE A 121 -11.13 -0.27 12.07
N ALA A 122 -11.18 -0.65 10.80
CA ALA A 122 -10.00 -0.83 9.96
C ALA A 122 -9.31 0.50 9.67
N VAL A 123 -10.05 1.59 9.45
CA VAL A 123 -9.50 2.94 9.27
C VAL A 123 -8.83 3.43 10.57
N PHE A 124 -9.46 3.22 11.72
CA PHE A 124 -8.88 3.59 13.00
C PHE A 124 -7.61 2.79 13.31
N PHE A 125 -7.66 1.47 13.11
CA PHE A 125 -6.51 0.59 13.24
C PHE A 125 -5.37 1.03 12.32
N PHE A 126 -5.67 1.35 11.06
CA PHE A 126 -4.70 1.86 10.09
C PHE A 126 -4.02 3.14 10.59
N TRP A 127 -4.78 4.07 11.16
CA TRP A 127 -4.24 5.33 11.66
C TRP A 127 -3.24 5.11 12.79
N ILE A 128 -3.62 4.35 13.83
CA ILE A 128 -2.72 4.02 14.94
C ILE A 128 -1.48 3.28 14.43
N TYR A 129 -1.67 2.32 13.53
CA TYR A 129 -0.59 1.51 13.00
C TYR A 129 0.43 2.32 12.18
N TYR A 130 -0.03 3.12 11.22
CA TYR A 130 0.86 3.91 10.37
C TYR A 130 1.43 5.14 11.06
N GLU A 131 0.72 5.77 12.00
CA GLU A 131 1.26 6.88 12.81
C GLU A 131 2.59 6.48 13.45
N ARG A 132 2.63 5.29 14.07
CA ARG A 132 3.84 4.79 14.74
C ARG A 132 4.97 4.52 13.77
N ILE A 133 4.67 3.93 12.62
CA ILE A 133 5.67 3.67 11.59
C ILE A 133 6.23 4.98 11.03
N MET A 134 5.35 5.93 10.68
CA MET A 134 5.72 7.25 10.17
C MET A 134 6.58 8.01 11.17
N PHE A 135 6.21 7.97 12.46
CA PHE A 135 7.00 8.58 13.53
C PHE A 135 8.42 8.02 13.60
N ALA A 136 8.57 6.69 13.59
CA ALA A 136 9.89 6.06 13.64
C ALA A 136 10.73 6.38 12.39
N GLU A 137 10.12 6.43 11.20
CA GLU A 137 10.82 6.83 9.98
C GLU A 137 11.24 8.29 9.98
N GLU A 138 10.37 9.21 10.43
CA GLU A 138 10.70 10.63 10.55
C GLU A 138 11.85 10.85 11.54
N ARG A 139 11.88 10.11 12.66
CA ARG A 139 13.00 10.15 13.62
C ARG A 139 14.33 9.70 12.99
N PHE A 140 14.31 8.63 12.20
CA PHE A 140 15.51 8.15 11.51
C PHE A 140 15.98 9.12 10.42
N ILE A 141 15.07 9.64 9.61
CA ILE A 141 15.39 10.60 8.55
C ILE A 141 15.88 11.92 9.17
N GLY A 142 15.18 12.45 10.16
CA GLY A 142 15.59 13.66 10.89
C GLY A 142 16.94 13.51 11.58
N GLY A 143 17.21 12.35 12.19
CA GLY A 143 18.53 12.05 12.76
C GLY A 143 19.66 11.99 11.73
N LYS A 144 19.35 11.65 10.47
CA LYS A 144 20.34 11.56 9.38
C LYS A 144 20.56 12.88 8.64
N PHE A 145 19.50 13.66 8.41
CA PHE A 145 19.53 14.85 7.54
C PHE A 145 19.35 16.18 8.30
N GLY A 146 19.07 16.14 9.61
CA GLY A 146 19.04 17.32 10.47
C GLY A 146 18.12 18.43 9.93
N GLN A 147 18.65 19.64 9.81
CA GLN A 147 17.90 20.83 9.40
C GLN A 147 17.24 20.69 8.02
N GLU A 148 17.86 19.98 7.07
CA GLU A 148 17.26 19.76 5.74
C GLU A 148 15.93 19.02 5.84
N PHE A 149 15.83 18.04 6.76
CA PHE A 149 14.58 17.35 7.05
C PHE A 149 13.57 18.27 7.73
N GLU A 150 13.99 19.03 8.75
CA GLU A 150 13.09 19.92 9.49
C GLU A 150 12.46 20.98 8.58
N ASP A 151 13.27 21.62 7.71
CA ASP A 151 12.81 22.63 6.76
C ASP A 151 11.81 22.06 5.75
N TRP A 152 12.05 20.84 5.25
CA TRP A 152 11.12 20.14 4.37
C TRP A 152 9.85 19.70 5.13
N ALA A 153 9.99 19.16 6.33
CA ALA A 153 8.88 18.65 7.11
C ALA A 153 7.94 19.77 7.58
N ALA A 154 8.46 20.97 7.88
CA ALA A 154 7.67 22.13 8.27
C ALA A 154 6.67 22.59 7.20
N ARG A 155 6.97 22.38 5.91
CA ARG A 155 6.15 22.83 4.78
C ARG A 155 5.33 21.73 4.09
N THR A 156 5.66 20.46 4.34
CA THR A 156 4.99 19.31 3.70
C THR A 156 4.21 18.49 4.73
N PRO A 157 2.90 18.28 4.56
CA PRO A 157 2.08 17.53 5.52
C PRO A 157 2.46 16.04 5.55
N ALA A 158 2.29 15.42 6.72
CA ALA A 158 2.67 14.01 6.92
C ALA A 158 1.89 13.06 5.99
N PHE A 159 0.57 13.19 5.94
CA PHE A 159 -0.31 12.19 5.30
C PHE A 159 -1.38 12.77 4.36
N PHE A 160 -2.04 13.87 4.72
CA PHE A 160 -3.05 14.49 3.87
C PHE A 160 -2.39 15.39 2.80
N PRO A 161 -2.53 15.08 1.49
CA PRO A 161 -1.83 15.80 0.42
C PRO A 161 -2.15 17.29 0.34
N LYS A 162 -1.13 18.13 0.22
CA LYS A 162 -1.27 19.55 -0.13
C LYS A 162 -0.83 19.77 -1.58
N CYS A 163 -1.73 19.54 -2.53
CA CYS A 163 -1.40 19.55 -3.97
C CYS A 163 -0.82 20.89 -4.47
N SER A 164 -1.12 22.01 -3.81
CA SER A 164 -0.54 23.33 -4.13
C SER A 164 0.96 23.42 -3.84
N GLY A 165 1.53 22.49 -3.06
CA GLY A 165 2.96 22.42 -2.75
C GLY A 165 3.79 21.62 -3.75
N TYR A 166 3.23 21.23 -4.91
CA TYR A 166 3.92 20.36 -5.85
C TYR A 166 5.18 21.02 -6.45
N VAL A 167 6.33 20.39 -6.23
CA VAL A 167 7.61 20.74 -6.83
C VAL A 167 7.99 19.67 -7.85
N LYS A 168 8.15 20.08 -9.11
CA LYS A 168 8.53 19.16 -10.21
C LYS A 168 9.87 18.49 -9.90
N THR A 169 9.93 17.19 -10.11
CA THR A 169 11.17 16.43 -10.03
C THR A 169 12.02 16.62 -11.29
N GLY A 170 13.33 16.81 -11.12
CA GLY A 170 14.29 16.82 -12.22
C GLY A 170 14.63 15.41 -12.76
N ARG A 171 14.07 14.35 -12.16
CA ARG A 171 14.33 12.96 -12.56
C ARG A 171 13.31 12.46 -13.58
N SER A 172 13.78 11.61 -14.48
CA SER A 172 12.91 10.84 -15.37
C SER A 172 12.25 9.68 -14.62
N PHE A 173 11.04 9.31 -15.07
CA PHE A 173 10.30 8.19 -14.48
C PHE A 173 11.00 6.86 -14.77
N ASN A 174 11.22 6.05 -13.74
CA ASN A 174 11.89 4.76 -13.84
C ASN A 174 10.90 3.58 -13.75
N TRP A 175 10.35 3.17 -14.90
CA TRP A 175 9.44 2.02 -15.01
C TRP A 175 10.04 0.71 -14.49
N ARG A 176 11.36 0.53 -14.64
CA ARG A 176 12.05 -0.68 -14.17
C ARG A 176 12.02 -0.81 -12.65
N SER A 177 12.19 0.30 -11.95
CA SER A 177 12.06 0.39 -10.48
C SER A 177 10.65 0.00 -10.03
N VAL A 178 9.63 0.54 -10.72
CA VAL A 178 8.22 0.26 -10.42
C VAL A 178 7.91 -1.22 -10.59
N MET A 179 8.16 -1.79 -11.78
CA MET A 179 7.88 -3.21 -12.06
C MET A 179 8.56 -4.13 -11.05
N ARG A 180 9.83 -3.87 -10.73
CA ARG A 180 10.61 -4.69 -9.77
C ARG A 180 10.07 -4.64 -8.35
N ARG A 181 9.40 -3.55 -7.94
CA ARG A 181 8.98 -3.33 -6.54
C ARG A 181 7.49 -3.53 -6.31
N GLU A 182 6.66 -3.35 -7.33
CA GLU A 182 5.20 -3.31 -7.17
C GLU A 182 4.47 -4.57 -7.66
N TYR A 183 5.12 -5.49 -8.40
CA TYR A 183 4.46 -6.70 -8.90
C TYR A 183 3.85 -7.59 -7.80
N HIS A 184 4.47 -7.63 -6.61
CA HIS A 184 3.87 -8.30 -5.44
C HIS A 184 2.61 -7.59 -4.95
N GLY A 185 2.63 -6.25 -4.87
CA GLY A 185 1.47 -5.47 -4.42
C GLY A 185 0.31 -5.58 -5.39
N PHE A 186 0.60 -5.53 -6.70
CA PHE A 186 -0.36 -5.75 -7.77
C PHE A 186 -1.10 -7.09 -7.62
N PHE A 187 -0.35 -8.18 -7.56
CA PHE A 187 -0.96 -9.50 -7.44
C PHE A 187 -1.68 -9.68 -6.10
N ALA A 188 -1.09 -9.20 -5.00
CA ALA A 188 -1.71 -9.25 -3.68
C ALA A 188 -3.06 -8.53 -3.64
N THR A 189 -3.21 -7.38 -4.31
CA THR A 189 -4.51 -6.67 -4.39
C THR A 189 -5.55 -7.55 -5.07
N ILE A 190 -5.27 -8.10 -6.25
CA ILE A 190 -6.22 -8.98 -6.96
C ILE A 190 -6.58 -10.19 -6.11
N LEU A 191 -5.57 -10.84 -5.52
CA LEU A 191 -5.76 -11.99 -4.64
C LEU A 191 -6.62 -11.65 -3.42
N SER A 192 -6.44 -10.47 -2.84
CA SER A 192 -7.21 -10.03 -1.67
C SER A 192 -8.69 -9.89 -1.98
N PHE A 193 -9.03 -9.26 -3.10
CA PHE A 193 -10.41 -9.12 -3.50
C PHE A 193 -11.05 -10.47 -3.82
N ALA A 194 -10.32 -11.37 -4.51
CA ALA A 194 -10.80 -12.73 -4.76
C ALA A 194 -11.04 -13.51 -3.45
N ILE A 195 -10.16 -13.38 -2.45
CA ILE A 195 -10.36 -13.99 -1.12
C ILE A 195 -11.62 -13.44 -0.46
N ILE A 196 -11.82 -12.12 -0.45
CA ILE A 196 -13.02 -11.52 0.15
C ILE A 196 -14.28 -11.95 -0.62
N ASN A 197 -14.24 -12.01 -1.94
CA ASN A 197 -15.35 -12.48 -2.76
C ASN A 197 -15.72 -13.93 -2.43
N PHE A 198 -14.73 -14.83 -2.33
CA PHE A 198 -14.94 -16.20 -1.92
C PHE A 198 -15.56 -16.32 -0.52
N ILE A 199 -15.07 -15.54 0.45
CA ILE A 199 -15.62 -15.52 1.82
C ILE A 199 -17.07 -15.04 1.80
N LYS A 200 -17.38 -14.00 1.01
CA LYS A 200 -18.74 -13.50 0.85
C LYS A 200 -19.68 -14.55 0.27
N HIS A 201 -19.30 -15.25 -0.80
CA HIS A 201 -20.11 -16.35 -1.34
C HIS A 201 -20.34 -17.43 -0.30
N LEU A 202 -19.26 -17.89 0.35
CA LEU A 202 -19.36 -18.92 1.39
C LEU A 202 -20.34 -18.56 2.51
N PHE A 203 -20.40 -17.30 2.95
CA PHE A 203 -21.26 -16.89 4.07
C PHE A 203 -22.66 -16.42 3.67
N TYR A 204 -22.82 -15.79 2.50
CA TYR A 204 -24.14 -15.31 2.03
C TYR A 204 -24.94 -16.40 1.32
N THR A 205 -24.31 -17.26 0.52
CA THR A 205 -25.00 -18.30 -0.25
C THR A 205 -24.81 -19.69 0.35
N GLY A 206 -23.78 -19.89 1.18
CA GLY A 206 -23.37 -21.20 1.68
C GLY A 206 -22.53 -22.00 0.69
N GLU A 207 -22.28 -21.46 -0.51
CA GLU A 207 -21.52 -22.14 -1.56
C GLU A 207 -20.07 -21.65 -1.62
N PRO A 208 -19.07 -22.55 -1.61
CA PRO A 208 -17.66 -22.18 -1.71
C PRO A 208 -17.26 -21.90 -3.17
N THR A 209 -17.85 -20.88 -3.78
CA THR A 209 -17.61 -20.49 -5.17
C THR A 209 -16.86 -19.15 -5.27
N LEU A 210 -16.22 -18.92 -6.41
CA LEU A 210 -15.54 -17.68 -6.75
C LEU A 210 -16.09 -17.17 -8.07
N ASP A 211 -16.42 -15.89 -8.15
CA ASP A 211 -16.95 -15.33 -9.40
C ASP A 211 -15.93 -15.42 -10.54
N ILE A 212 -16.45 -15.59 -11.76
CA ILE A 212 -15.63 -15.81 -12.95
C ILE A 212 -14.67 -14.64 -13.23
N GLU A 213 -15.08 -13.41 -12.92
CA GLU A 213 -14.27 -12.20 -13.08
C GLU A 213 -13.03 -12.26 -12.17
N TRP A 214 -13.20 -12.76 -10.94
CA TRP A 214 -12.08 -12.94 -10.01
C TRP A 214 -11.20 -14.13 -10.41
N MET A 215 -11.77 -15.20 -10.95
CA MET A 215 -10.98 -16.30 -11.53
C MET A 215 -10.11 -15.82 -12.70
N ILE A 216 -10.69 -15.07 -13.64
CA ILE A 216 -9.98 -14.47 -14.77
C ILE A 216 -8.91 -13.49 -14.26
N GLY A 217 -9.27 -12.62 -13.32
CA GLY A 217 -8.37 -11.65 -12.71
C GLY A 217 -7.18 -12.32 -12.02
N LEU A 218 -7.40 -13.40 -11.26
CA LEU A 218 -6.35 -14.21 -10.65
C LEU A 218 -5.45 -14.86 -11.69
N GLY A 219 -6.02 -15.45 -12.75
CA GLY A 219 -5.26 -16.07 -13.82
C GLY A 219 -4.35 -15.07 -14.55
N ALA A 220 -4.90 -13.95 -14.99
CA ALA A 220 -4.16 -12.87 -15.64
C ALA A 220 -3.13 -12.24 -14.70
N GLY A 221 -3.52 -11.97 -13.45
CA GLY A 221 -2.66 -11.42 -12.42
C GLY A 221 -1.48 -12.33 -12.07
N LEU A 222 -1.72 -13.64 -11.95
CA LEU A 222 -0.70 -14.64 -11.70
C LEU A 222 0.27 -14.75 -12.89
N LEU A 223 -0.25 -14.73 -14.13
CA LEU A 223 0.59 -14.72 -15.32
C LEU A 223 1.53 -13.51 -15.33
N ILE A 224 1.00 -12.29 -15.11
CA ILE A 224 1.80 -11.06 -15.01
C ILE A 224 2.83 -11.17 -13.88
N TYR A 225 2.40 -11.65 -12.71
CA TYR A 225 3.27 -11.86 -11.56
C TYR A 225 4.44 -12.79 -11.90
N LEU A 226 4.18 -13.93 -12.53
CA LEU A 226 5.19 -14.92 -12.91
C LEU A 226 6.15 -14.37 -13.97
N LEU A 227 5.63 -13.66 -14.97
CA LEU A 227 6.45 -13.02 -16.01
C LEU A 227 7.39 -11.97 -15.41
N VAL A 228 6.86 -11.05 -14.59
CA VAL A 228 7.70 -10.02 -13.95
C VAL A 228 8.68 -10.66 -12.98
N ARG A 229 8.24 -11.66 -12.18
CA ARG A 229 9.11 -12.39 -11.25
C ARG A 229 10.23 -13.11 -11.99
N PHE A 230 9.94 -13.77 -13.11
CA PHE A 230 10.93 -14.40 -13.96
C PHE A 230 11.95 -13.37 -14.45
N VAL A 231 11.51 -12.23 -14.99
CA VAL A 231 12.40 -11.16 -15.41
C VAL A 231 13.27 -10.64 -14.26
N VAL A 232 12.70 -10.45 -13.06
CA VAL A 232 13.43 -9.99 -11.86
C VAL A 232 14.47 -11.00 -11.38
N LYS A 233 14.18 -12.30 -11.45
CA LYS A 233 15.02 -13.37 -10.90
C LYS A 233 16.04 -13.94 -11.89
N CYS A 234 15.70 -13.98 -13.16
CA CYS A 234 16.48 -14.66 -14.20
C CYS A 234 17.21 -13.69 -15.14
N THR A 235 16.93 -12.38 -15.08
CA THR A 235 17.55 -11.40 -15.98
C THR A 235 18.09 -10.18 -15.22
N LYS A 236 19.00 -9.45 -15.86
CA LYS A 236 19.49 -8.13 -15.39
C LYS A 236 18.67 -6.96 -15.94
N TRP A 237 17.59 -7.21 -16.68
CA TRP A 237 16.88 -6.16 -17.42
C TRP A 237 16.25 -5.11 -16.50
N LEU A 238 15.68 -5.55 -15.37
CA LEU A 238 15.14 -4.67 -14.33
C LEU A 238 16.18 -4.24 -13.28
N GLU A 239 17.47 -4.48 -13.51
CA GLU A 239 18.51 -3.90 -12.65
C GLU A 239 18.67 -2.41 -12.95
N VAL A 240 18.64 -1.63 -11.88
CA VAL A 240 18.71 -0.17 -11.95
C VAL A 240 20.16 0.22 -11.64
N LYS A 241 21.08 0.10 -12.62
CA LYS A 241 22.54 0.37 -12.50
C LYS A 241 22.87 1.84 -12.19
N GLN A 242 23.82 2.12 -11.30
CA GLN A 242 24.37 3.47 -11.10
C GLN A 242 24.83 4.04 -12.46
N LYS A 243 24.31 5.22 -12.83
CA LYS A 243 25.06 6.08 -13.76
C LYS A 243 26.03 6.83 -12.85
N ASN A 244 27.32 6.62 -13.06
CA ASN A 244 28.37 7.44 -12.49
C ASN A 244 28.15 8.90 -12.90
#